data_AF-A0A669DGL2-F1
#
_entry.id   AF-A0A669DGL2-F1
#
_cell.length_a   1.000
_cell.length_b   1.000
_cell.length_c   1.000
_cell.angle_alpha   90.00
_cell.angle_beta   90.00
_cell.angle_gamma   90.00
#
_symmetry.space_group_name_H-M   'P 1'
#
loop_
_entity.id
_entity.type
_entity.pdbx_description
1 polymer ?
#
loop_
_entity_poly.entity_id
_entity_poly.type
_entity_poly.pdbx_seq_one_letter_code
_entity_poly.pdbx_strand_id
1 'polypeptide(L)'
;MGRVILRGPPYSKIHSAAQTIPVFKVCGLCGNFDGDGQNDYTTQGQLVVNNPLEFANSWKVSSSCPDVEENTDPCTLTPGRHLWAKMMCSIITGDTFKECRKKVDHRPFYDNCVKDSCACDTGGDCECFCTAVAAYAQACNEHDVCVAWRTPEICPIYCDYYNGPTECTWHYNPCHTPCYKTCLNPKGVCFNPIPTLEGCYPVCPEDKPIF
;
A
#
# COMPACT_ATOMS: atom_id res chain seq x y z
N MET A 1 -21.73 0.19 11.25
CA MET A 1 -21.19 -0.73 10.23
C MET A 1 -20.05 -0.01 9.53
N GLY A 2 -18.81 -0.31 9.90
CA GLY A 2 -17.65 0.24 9.18
C GLY A 2 -17.58 -0.39 7.79
N ARG A 3 -17.52 0.43 6.74
CA ARG A 3 -17.19 -0.06 5.40
C ARG A 3 -15.68 -0.20 5.32
N VAL A 4 -15.19 -1.42 5.20
CA VAL A 4 -13.83 -1.69 4.72
C VAL A 4 -13.84 -1.33 3.23
N ILE A 5 -13.18 -0.23 2.86
CA ILE A 5 -13.06 0.16 1.45
C ILE A 5 -11.88 -0.61 0.87
N LEU A 6 -12.17 -1.70 0.18
CA LEU A 6 -11.20 -2.48 -0.58
C LEU A 6 -11.02 -1.85 -1.96
N ARG A 7 -9.89 -1.17 -2.23
CA ARG A 7 -9.51 -0.78 -3.61
C ARG A 7 -7.98 -0.78 -3.82
N GLY A 8 -7.52 -1.64 -4.73
CA GLY A 8 -6.18 -1.65 -5.33
C GLY A 8 -5.98 -2.89 -6.23
N PRO A 9 -5.61 -2.76 -7.52
CA PRO A 9 -5.22 -3.89 -8.37
C PRO A 9 -3.68 -4.02 -8.51
N PRO A 10 -3.10 -5.25 -8.54
CA PRO A 10 -3.69 -6.57 -8.27
C PRO A 10 -3.29 -7.08 -6.86
N TYR A 11 -4.26 -7.04 -5.94
CA TYR A 11 -4.49 -8.00 -4.85
C TYR A 11 -3.62 -8.12 -3.58
N SER A 12 -2.53 -7.40 -3.34
CA SER A 12 -1.76 -7.58 -2.07
C SER A 12 -1.84 -6.43 -1.06
N LYS A 13 -2.21 -5.20 -1.45
CA LYS A 13 -2.26 -4.05 -0.53
C LYS A 13 -3.69 -3.65 -0.16
N ILE A 14 -3.99 -3.65 1.14
CA ILE A 14 -5.27 -3.18 1.70
C ILE A 14 -4.95 -2.13 2.77
N HIS A 15 -5.60 -0.96 2.74
CA HIS A 15 -5.61 -0.03 3.86
C HIS A 15 -6.98 -0.04 4.52
N SER A 16 -6.99 -0.14 5.84
CA SER A 16 -8.20 0.00 6.65
C SER A 16 -8.07 1.26 7.49
N ALA A 17 -8.97 2.22 7.27
CA ALA A 17 -9.05 3.43 8.08
C ALA A 17 -10.25 3.32 9.05
N ALA A 18 -9.97 3.36 10.36
CA ALA A 18 -11.00 3.47 11.38
C ALA A 18 -11.20 4.95 11.72
N GLN A 19 -12.30 5.55 11.25
CA GLN A 19 -12.61 6.95 11.54
C GLN A 19 -13.56 7.04 12.74
N THR A 20 -13.09 7.65 13.82
CA THR A 20 -13.88 7.96 15.04
C THR A 20 -14.68 6.78 15.61
N ILE A 21 -14.05 5.63 15.79
CA ILE A 21 -14.61 4.55 16.62
C ILE A 21 -14.19 4.86 18.07
N PRO A 22 -15.06 4.78 19.10
CA PRO A 22 -14.59 4.81 20.48
C PRO A 22 -13.56 3.69 20.64
N VAL A 23 -12.38 4.05 21.17
CA VAL A 23 -11.04 3.42 21.12
C VAL A 23 -10.94 1.94 21.59
N PHE A 24 -12.02 1.15 21.59
CA PHE A 24 -12.10 -0.19 22.18
C PHE A 24 -13.04 -1.16 21.44
N LYS A 25 -13.17 -1.09 20.11
CA LYS A 25 -14.14 -1.95 19.38
C LYS A 25 -13.60 -2.71 18.17
N VAL A 26 -12.29 -2.75 17.97
CA VAL A 26 -11.70 -3.59 16.91
C VAL A 26 -10.80 -4.65 17.54
N CYS A 27 -10.69 -5.77 16.84
CA CYS A 27 -9.80 -6.87 17.14
C CYS A 27 -9.51 -7.59 15.82
N GLY A 28 -8.42 -8.35 15.77
CA GLY A 28 -8.01 -9.08 14.58
C GLY A 28 -6.54 -8.90 14.29
N LEU A 29 -6.14 -9.26 13.07
CA LEU A 29 -4.75 -9.14 12.60
C LEU A 29 -4.21 -7.70 12.56
N CYS A 30 -5.09 -6.69 12.59
CA CYS A 30 -4.72 -5.28 12.65
C CYS A 30 -4.65 -4.74 14.10
N GLY A 31 -4.67 -5.61 15.11
CA GLY A 31 -4.62 -5.21 16.51
C GLY A 31 -5.95 -4.70 17.06
N ASN A 32 -5.89 -3.99 18.18
CA ASN A 32 -7.06 -3.48 18.90
C ASN A 32 -7.28 -1.96 18.74
N PHE A 33 -6.32 -1.26 18.12
CA PHE A 33 -6.35 0.18 17.85
C PHE A 33 -6.49 1.06 19.10
N ASP A 34 -5.91 0.64 20.24
CA ASP A 34 -5.90 1.45 21.48
C ASP A 34 -4.69 2.39 21.60
N GLY A 35 -3.71 2.28 20.70
CA GLY A 35 -2.49 3.07 20.67
C GLY A 35 -1.28 2.43 21.38
N ASP A 36 -1.44 1.23 21.97
CA ASP A 36 -0.37 0.45 22.60
C ASP A 36 0.00 -0.78 21.76
N GLY A 37 1.02 -0.63 20.92
CA GLY A 37 1.50 -1.72 20.05
C GLY A 37 2.04 -2.96 20.78
N GLN A 38 2.25 -2.91 22.11
CA GLN A 38 2.70 -4.07 22.88
C GLN A 38 1.60 -5.11 23.10
N ASN A 39 0.33 -4.74 22.93
CA ASN A 39 -0.81 -5.63 23.14
C ASN A 39 -1.51 -6.01 21.83
N ASP A 40 -1.05 -5.51 20.67
CA ASP A 40 -1.69 -5.76 19.37
C ASP A 40 -1.70 -7.25 19.00
N TYR A 41 -0.77 -8.04 19.53
CA TYR A 41 -0.78 -9.50 19.42
C TYR A 41 -1.72 -10.15 20.46
N THR A 42 -2.98 -9.72 20.46
CA THR A 42 -4.05 -10.33 21.23
C THR A 42 -4.77 -11.39 20.39
N THR A 43 -4.76 -12.64 20.86
CA THR A 43 -5.41 -13.77 20.20
C THR A 43 -6.94 -13.66 20.24
N GLN A 44 -7.64 -14.46 19.43
CA GLN A 44 -9.11 -14.54 19.48
C GLN A 44 -9.64 -14.92 20.88
N GLY A 45 -8.87 -15.70 21.64
CA GLY A 45 -9.13 -16.08 23.03
C GLY A 45 -8.82 -15.00 24.08
N GLN A 46 -8.48 -13.77 23.67
CA GLN A 46 -8.15 -12.63 24.54
C GLN A 46 -6.85 -12.79 25.34
N LEU A 47 -5.93 -13.63 24.86
CA LEU A 47 -4.58 -13.76 25.43
C LEU A 47 -3.59 -12.92 24.63
N VAL A 48 -2.80 -12.09 25.32
CA VAL A 48 -1.66 -11.36 24.75
C VAL A 48 -0.48 -12.32 24.62
N VAL A 49 0.07 -12.44 23.41
CA VAL A 49 1.17 -13.34 23.09
C VAL A 49 2.32 -12.59 22.44
N ASN A 50 3.53 -13.14 22.52
CA ASN A 50 4.72 -12.55 21.89
C ASN A 50 5.05 -13.20 20.53
N ASN A 51 4.48 -14.37 20.24
CA ASN A 51 4.74 -15.12 19.00
C ASN A 51 3.75 -14.68 17.90
N PRO A 52 4.23 -14.09 16.78
CA PRO A 52 3.38 -13.67 15.68
C PRO A 52 2.60 -14.82 15.02
N LEU A 53 3.17 -16.04 14.98
CA LEU A 53 2.51 -17.21 14.38
C LEU A 53 1.36 -17.69 15.26
N GLU A 54 1.56 -17.75 16.57
CA GLU A 54 0.50 -18.07 17.54
C GLU A 54 -0.65 -17.05 17.43
N PHE A 55 -0.30 -15.76 17.39
CA PHE A 55 -1.26 -14.68 17.17
C PHE A 55 -2.04 -14.87 15.85
N ALA A 56 -1.34 -14.99 14.72
CA ALA A 56 -1.97 -15.06 13.41
C ALA A 56 -2.83 -16.33 13.22
N ASN A 57 -2.34 -17.49 13.66
CA ASN A 57 -3.09 -18.75 13.59
C ASN A 57 -4.37 -18.70 14.43
N SER A 58 -4.38 -17.95 15.54
CA SER A 58 -5.58 -17.79 16.37
C SER A 58 -6.73 -17.05 15.67
N TRP A 59 -6.44 -16.31 14.59
CA TRP A 59 -7.43 -15.53 13.83
C TRP A 59 -7.93 -16.24 12.56
N LYS A 60 -7.61 -17.52 12.36
CA LYS A 60 -8.12 -18.29 11.22
C LYS A 60 -9.65 -18.42 11.28
N VAL A 61 -10.31 -18.22 10.15
CA VAL A 61 -11.79 -18.28 10.05
C VAL A 61 -12.28 -19.74 10.10
N SER A 62 -11.55 -20.66 9.48
CA SER A 62 -11.89 -22.08 9.46
C SER A 62 -10.88 -22.90 10.24
N SER A 63 -11.36 -23.80 11.10
CA SER A 63 -10.52 -24.76 11.81
C SER A 63 -9.87 -25.79 10.88
N SER A 64 -10.37 -25.94 9.65
CA SER A 64 -9.77 -26.82 8.64
C SER A 64 -8.49 -26.25 8.02
N CYS A 65 -8.23 -24.95 8.20
CA CYS A 65 -6.99 -24.33 7.73
C CYS A 65 -5.81 -24.82 8.61
N PRO A 66 -4.70 -25.28 8.00
CA PRO A 66 -3.53 -25.68 8.75
C PRO A 66 -2.91 -24.47 9.44
N ASP A 67 -2.23 -24.73 10.55
CA ASP A 67 -1.43 -23.71 11.23
C ASP A 67 -0.13 -23.50 10.47
N VAL A 68 0.36 -22.26 10.48
CA VAL A 68 1.70 -21.93 10.00
C VAL A 68 2.68 -22.18 11.13
N GLU A 69 3.62 -23.10 10.91
CA GLU A 69 4.61 -23.54 11.92
C GLU A 69 5.91 -22.71 11.87
N GLU A 70 6.28 -22.23 10.69
CA GLU A 70 7.53 -21.49 10.47
C GLU A 70 7.33 -20.35 9.48
N ASN A 71 7.96 -19.21 9.77
CA ASN A 71 8.03 -18.07 8.85
C ASN A 71 9.40 -18.08 8.16
N THR A 72 9.48 -18.77 7.03
CA THR A 72 10.73 -18.92 6.27
C THR A 72 11.03 -17.66 5.47
N ASP A 73 12.29 -17.23 5.44
CA ASP A 73 12.71 -16.08 4.64
C ASP A 73 12.78 -16.49 3.15
N PRO A 74 11.95 -15.92 2.26
CA PRO A 74 11.94 -16.26 0.85
C PRO A 74 13.30 -16.09 0.17
N CYS A 75 14.09 -15.09 0.60
CA CYS A 75 15.42 -14.84 0.02
C CYS A 75 16.45 -15.92 0.38
N THR A 76 16.22 -16.69 1.44
CA THR A 76 17.05 -17.87 1.77
C THR A 76 16.70 -19.08 0.92
N LEU A 77 15.43 -19.20 0.52
CA LEU A 77 14.93 -20.28 -0.35
C LEU A 77 15.29 -20.02 -1.81
N THR A 78 15.39 -18.74 -2.21
CA THR A 78 15.73 -18.32 -3.58
C THR A 78 16.98 -17.42 -3.65
N PRO A 79 18.19 -17.92 -3.27
CA PRO A 79 19.40 -17.07 -3.16
C PRO A 79 19.76 -16.32 -4.44
N GLY A 80 19.48 -16.90 -5.61
CA GLY A 80 19.74 -16.28 -6.92
C GLY A 80 18.98 -14.97 -7.16
N ARG A 81 17.87 -14.74 -6.45
CA ARG A 81 17.06 -13.53 -6.55
C ARG A 81 17.45 -12.44 -5.58
N HIS A 82 18.09 -12.79 -4.48
CA HIS A 82 18.37 -11.87 -3.38
C HIS A 82 19.20 -10.65 -3.83
N LEU A 83 20.19 -10.85 -4.71
CA LEU A 83 21.00 -9.75 -5.23
C LEU A 83 20.17 -8.80 -6.10
N TRP A 84 19.33 -9.35 -6.98
CA TRP A 84 18.44 -8.56 -7.83
C TRP A 84 17.41 -7.79 -6.98
N ALA A 85 16.79 -8.45 -6.00
CA ALA A 85 15.84 -7.84 -5.07
C ALA A 85 16.45 -6.64 -4.33
N LYS A 86 17.66 -6.81 -3.76
CA LYS A 86 18.39 -5.71 -3.10
C LYS A 86 18.70 -4.56 -4.05
N MET A 87 19.14 -4.87 -5.27
CA MET A 87 19.46 -3.86 -6.27
C MET A 87 18.22 -3.05 -6.65
N MET A 88 17.10 -3.71 -6.96
CA MET A 88 15.87 -3.03 -7.35
C MET A 88 15.28 -2.22 -6.18
N CYS A 89 15.19 -2.81 -4.99
CA CYS A 89 14.65 -2.15 -3.81
C CYS A 89 15.52 -1.00 -3.27
N SER A 90 16.76 -0.85 -3.75
CA SER A 90 17.65 0.26 -3.39
C SER A 90 17.09 1.65 -3.76
N ILE A 91 16.10 1.72 -4.64
CA ILE A 91 15.38 2.97 -4.93
C ILE A 91 14.82 3.61 -3.64
N ILE A 92 14.32 2.80 -2.70
CA ILE A 92 13.76 3.24 -1.41
C ILE A 92 14.82 3.93 -0.56
N THR A 93 16.07 3.44 -0.58
CA THR A 93 17.19 3.99 0.20
C THR A 93 17.97 5.07 -0.55
N GLY A 94 17.76 5.20 -1.86
CA GLY A 94 18.42 6.15 -2.74
C GLY A 94 17.96 7.60 -2.59
N ASP A 95 18.32 8.41 -3.58
CA ASP A 95 18.01 9.84 -3.62
C ASP A 95 16.55 10.12 -3.96
N THR A 96 15.87 9.24 -4.72
CA THR A 96 14.46 9.35 -5.11
C THR A 96 13.56 9.62 -3.90
N PHE A 97 13.80 8.93 -2.78
CA PHE A 97 13.02 9.06 -1.55
C PHE A 97 13.73 9.81 -0.43
N LYS A 98 14.81 10.54 -0.71
CA LYS A 98 15.65 11.20 0.31
C LYS A 98 14.86 12.10 1.27
N GLU A 99 13.91 12.88 0.75
CA GLU A 99 13.10 13.77 1.58
C GLU A 99 12.06 12.99 2.41
N CYS A 100 11.47 11.94 1.84
CA CYS A 100 10.54 11.08 2.57
C CYS A 100 11.23 10.31 3.70
N ARG A 101 12.46 9.85 3.50
CA ARG A 101 13.26 9.15 4.52
C ARG A 101 13.50 9.97 5.80
N LYS A 102 13.35 11.31 5.73
CA LYS A 102 13.41 12.19 6.92
C LYS A 102 12.13 12.15 7.75
N LYS A 103 11.00 11.73 7.17
CA LYS A 103 9.67 11.70 7.82
C LYS A 103 9.16 10.29 8.10
N VAL A 104 9.48 9.32 7.24
CA VAL A 104 9.00 7.93 7.33
C VAL A 104 10.18 6.97 7.33
N ASP A 105 10.24 6.08 8.33
CA ASP A 105 11.27 5.04 8.40
C ASP A 105 11.15 4.08 7.22
N HIS A 106 12.19 4.04 6.39
CA HIS A 106 12.25 3.25 5.17
C HIS A 106 12.61 1.79 5.40
N ARG A 107 13.26 1.46 6.53
CA ARG A 107 13.77 0.10 6.81
C ARG A 107 12.71 -1.00 6.65
N PRO A 108 11.51 -0.90 7.25
CA PRO A 108 10.49 -1.94 7.06
C PRO A 108 10.01 -2.04 5.61
N PHE A 109 9.93 -0.93 4.88
CA PHE A 109 9.53 -0.93 3.46
C PHE A 109 10.60 -1.55 2.56
N TYR A 110 11.88 -1.27 2.83
CA TYR A 110 13.00 -1.88 2.12
C TYR A 110 13.06 -3.39 2.37
N ASP A 111 12.97 -3.81 3.63
CA ASP A 111 13.02 -5.22 4.00
C ASP A 111 11.85 -6.01 3.39
N ASN A 112 10.64 -5.43 3.41
CA ASN A 112 9.46 -6.03 2.76
C ASN A 112 9.63 -6.08 1.24
N CYS A 113 10.11 -5.01 0.60
CA CYS A 113 10.38 -5.00 -0.84
C CYS A 113 11.34 -6.13 -1.25
N VAL A 114 12.41 -6.34 -0.48
CA VAL A 114 13.39 -7.41 -0.75
C VAL A 114 12.75 -8.78 -0.59
N LYS A 115 12.01 -9.01 0.51
CA LYS A 115 11.30 -10.29 0.76
C LYS A 115 10.27 -10.60 -0.33
N ASP A 116 9.41 -9.64 -0.67
CA ASP A 116 8.36 -9.80 -1.68
C ASP A 116 8.97 -10.10 -3.06
N SER A 117 10.05 -9.38 -3.42
CA SER A 117 10.76 -9.60 -4.69
C SER A 117 11.43 -10.99 -4.76
N CYS A 118 11.96 -11.49 -3.63
CA CYS A 118 12.50 -12.85 -3.55
C CYS A 118 11.40 -13.93 -3.65
N ALA A 119 10.21 -13.65 -3.11
CA ALA A 119 9.09 -14.60 -3.04
C ALA A 119 8.35 -14.78 -4.38
N CYS A 120 8.41 -13.81 -5.30
CA CYS A 120 7.65 -13.86 -6.56
C CYS A 120 8.30 -14.74 -7.64
N ASP A 121 8.71 -15.96 -7.32
CA ASP A 121 9.55 -16.84 -8.15
C ASP A 121 8.87 -17.52 -9.35
N THR A 122 7.54 -17.41 -9.45
CA THR A 122 6.71 -18.03 -10.49
C THR A 122 6.33 -17.08 -11.63
N GLY A 123 6.88 -15.87 -11.64
CA GLY A 123 6.58 -14.79 -12.59
C GLY A 123 5.86 -13.62 -11.92
N GLY A 124 5.93 -12.43 -12.52
CA GLY A 124 5.36 -11.21 -11.93
C GLY A 124 6.30 -10.44 -11.00
N ASP A 125 7.61 -10.69 -11.04
CA ASP A 125 8.64 -10.04 -10.20
C ASP A 125 8.52 -8.52 -10.19
N CYS A 126 8.25 -7.93 -11.36
CA CYS A 126 8.05 -6.51 -11.52
C CYS A 126 6.82 -6.02 -10.74
N GLU A 127 5.74 -6.79 -10.69
CA GLU A 127 4.51 -6.42 -9.98
C GLU A 127 4.73 -6.37 -8.46
N CYS A 128 5.43 -7.36 -7.90
CA CYS A 128 5.75 -7.40 -6.46
C CYS A 128 6.66 -6.23 -6.06
N PHE A 129 7.73 -6.01 -6.83
CA PHE A 129 8.62 -4.87 -6.64
C PHE A 129 7.87 -3.53 -6.72
N CYS A 130 7.08 -3.32 -7.79
CA CYS A 130 6.36 -2.06 -7.98
C CYS A 130 5.33 -1.81 -6.89
N THR A 131 4.67 -2.86 -6.39
CA THR A 131 3.69 -2.76 -5.30
C THR A 131 4.37 -2.37 -3.98
N ALA A 132 5.53 -2.94 -3.68
CA ALA A 132 6.29 -2.62 -2.48
C ALA A 132 6.83 -1.18 -2.50
N VAL A 133 7.36 -0.70 -3.64
CA VAL A 133 7.82 0.70 -3.77
C VAL A 133 6.64 1.68 -3.74
N ALA A 134 5.53 1.38 -4.42
CA ALA A 134 4.30 2.17 -4.34
C ALA A 134 3.78 2.24 -2.89
N ALA A 135 3.98 1.18 -2.10
CA ALA A 135 3.58 1.18 -0.71
C ALA A 135 4.34 2.22 0.12
N TYR A 136 5.63 2.40 -0.14
CA TYR A 136 6.43 3.44 0.50
C TYR A 136 6.08 4.83 -0.02
N ALA A 137 5.89 4.99 -1.33
CA ALA A 137 5.43 6.25 -1.92
C ALA A 137 4.09 6.72 -1.33
N GLN A 138 3.16 5.79 -1.07
CA GLN A 138 1.91 6.10 -0.39
C GLN A 138 2.14 6.60 1.06
N ALA A 139 3.03 5.96 1.82
CA ALA A 139 3.35 6.41 3.18
C ALA A 139 4.00 7.81 3.18
N CYS A 140 4.80 8.11 2.15
CA CYS A 140 5.34 9.45 1.92
C CYS A 140 4.22 10.48 1.66
N ASN A 141 3.27 10.14 0.80
CA ASN A 141 2.11 10.98 0.48
C ASN A 141 1.28 11.31 1.74
N GLU A 142 1.11 10.34 2.64
CA GLU A 142 0.40 10.52 3.93
C GLU A 142 1.14 11.46 4.90
N HIS A 143 2.44 11.71 4.65
CA HIS A 143 3.27 12.66 5.40
C HIS A 143 3.60 13.91 4.56
N ASP A 144 2.74 14.23 3.59
CA ASP A 144 2.84 15.41 2.71
C ASP A 144 4.17 15.47 1.91
N VAL A 145 4.70 14.32 1.51
CA VAL A 145 5.87 14.22 0.63
C VAL A 145 5.49 13.48 -0.64
N CYS A 146 5.18 14.24 -1.69
CA CYS A 146 4.90 13.69 -3.01
C CYS A 146 6.20 13.28 -3.72
N VAL A 147 6.29 12.00 -4.11
CA VAL A 147 7.46 11.45 -4.82
C VAL A 147 7.04 10.87 -6.17
N ALA A 148 7.49 11.48 -7.26
CA ALA A 148 7.35 10.93 -8.61
C ALA A 148 8.49 9.92 -8.87
N TRP A 149 8.27 8.65 -8.52
CA TRP A 149 9.31 7.62 -8.52
C TRP A 149 9.34 6.71 -9.76
N ARG A 150 8.23 6.64 -10.51
CA ARG A 150 8.12 5.83 -11.74
C ARG A 150 8.86 6.48 -12.91
N THR A 151 9.45 5.64 -13.76
CA THR A 151 10.06 6.03 -15.04
C THR A 151 9.62 5.06 -16.14
N PRO A 152 9.90 5.33 -17.43
CA PRO A 152 9.65 4.36 -18.50
C PRO A 152 10.31 2.99 -18.26
N GLU A 153 11.45 2.97 -17.56
CA GLU A 153 12.22 1.77 -17.23
C GLU A 153 11.80 1.16 -15.88
N ILE A 154 11.33 1.98 -14.94
CA ILE A 154 10.99 1.56 -13.58
C ILE A 154 9.48 1.70 -13.38
N CYS A 155 8.79 0.55 -13.37
CA CYS A 155 7.36 0.46 -13.06
C CYS A 155 6.50 1.42 -13.91
N PRO A 156 6.58 1.39 -15.26
CA PRO A 156 5.87 2.32 -16.12
C PRO A 156 4.36 2.23 -15.93
N ILE A 157 3.68 3.36 -16.13
CA ILE A 157 2.22 3.46 -16.09
C ILE A 157 1.73 4.12 -17.39
N TYR A 158 0.65 3.59 -17.95
CA TYR A 158 0.13 3.97 -19.27
C TYR A 158 -1.22 4.69 -19.12
N CYS A 159 -1.18 5.93 -18.59
CA CYS A 159 -2.40 6.73 -18.41
C CYS A 159 -2.94 7.31 -19.72
N ASP A 160 -2.08 7.44 -20.73
CA ASP A 160 -2.44 7.88 -22.08
C ASP A 160 -3.31 6.88 -22.84
N TYR A 161 -3.32 5.61 -22.42
CA TYR A 161 -4.24 4.60 -22.89
C TYR A 161 -5.72 5.04 -22.85
N TYR A 162 -6.07 5.88 -21.87
CA TYR A 162 -7.44 6.39 -21.71
C TYR A 162 -7.77 7.60 -22.60
N ASN A 163 -6.78 8.14 -23.32
CA ASN A 163 -6.98 9.26 -24.23
C ASN A 163 -7.34 8.77 -25.64
N GLY A 164 -8.29 9.45 -26.30
CA GLY A 164 -8.45 9.33 -27.74
C GLY A 164 -7.22 9.86 -28.52
N PRO A 165 -7.10 9.60 -29.84
CA PRO A 165 -5.93 9.94 -30.63
C PRO A 165 -5.52 11.43 -30.64
N THR A 166 -6.48 12.32 -30.35
CA THR A 166 -6.30 13.77 -30.31
C THR A 166 -6.57 14.35 -28.92
N GLU A 167 -6.78 13.49 -27.92
CA GLU A 167 -7.13 13.91 -26.56
C GLU A 167 -5.90 13.81 -25.65
N CYS A 168 -5.87 14.64 -24.62
CA CYS A 168 -4.80 14.65 -23.63
C CYS A 168 -5.40 14.98 -22.27
N THR A 169 -6.39 14.19 -21.86
CA THR A 169 -7.19 14.44 -20.66
C THR A 169 -6.67 13.63 -19.48
N TRP A 170 -6.34 12.36 -19.67
CA TRP A 170 -5.82 11.49 -18.62
C TRP A 170 -4.31 11.61 -18.48
N HIS A 171 -3.88 11.88 -17.25
CA HIS A 171 -2.47 12.08 -16.89
C HIS A 171 -2.12 11.26 -15.66
N TYR A 172 -0.87 10.80 -15.61
CA TYR A 172 -0.31 10.23 -14.39
C TYR A 172 -0.14 11.32 -13.33
N ASN A 173 -0.60 11.04 -12.11
CA ASN A 173 -0.38 11.90 -10.97
C ASN A 173 0.14 11.05 -9.78
N PRO A 174 1.37 11.33 -9.29
CA PRO A 174 1.96 10.58 -8.17
C PRO A 174 1.28 10.85 -6.81
N CYS A 175 0.53 11.95 -6.70
CA CYS A 175 -0.02 12.43 -5.44
C CYS A 175 -1.28 13.26 -5.69
N HIS A 176 -2.31 12.64 -6.26
CA HIS A 176 -3.50 13.39 -6.63
C HIS A 176 -4.33 13.82 -5.41
N THR A 177 -4.99 14.97 -5.52
CA THR A 177 -5.73 15.56 -4.41
C THR A 177 -6.87 14.64 -3.93
N PRO A 178 -7.02 14.48 -2.60
CA PRO A 178 -8.10 13.72 -1.94
C PRO A 178 -9.53 13.98 -2.40
N CYS A 179 -9.80 15.17 -2.95
CA CYS A 179 -11.13 15.63 -3.26
C CYS A 179 -11.25 16.22 -4.66
N TYR A 180 -11.46 15.33 -5.63
CA TYR A 180 -11.65 15.68 -7.04
C TYR A 180 -13.14 15.93 -7.35
N LYS A 181 -13.42 16.91 -8.22
CA LYS A 181 -14.79 17.23 -8.64
C LYS A 181 -15.32 16.15 -9.59
N THR A 182 -16.35 15.46 -9.14
CA THR A 182 -17.06 14.45 -9.93
C THR A 182 -18.55 14.73 -9.87
N CYS A 183 -19.35 14.04 -10.68
CA CYS A 183 -20.81 14.09 -10.58
C CYS A 183 -21.35 13.77 -9.17
N LEU A 184 -20.63 13.00 -8.35
CA LEU A 184 -20.99 12.71 -6.95
C LEU A 184 -20.65 13.84 -5.98
N ASN A 185 -19.66 14.68 -6.34
CA ASN A 185 -19.22 15.82 -5.54
C ASN A 185 -18.92 17.04 -6.43
N PRO A 186 -19.95 17.69 -6.99
CA PRO A 186 -19.79 18.76 -7.96
C PRO A 186 -19.19 20.04 -7.34
N LYS A 187 -19.37 20.23 -6.02
CA LYS A 187 -18.84 21.39 -5.29
C LYS A 187 -17.38 21.22 -4.87
N GLY A 188 -16.78 20.04 -5.06
CA GLY A 188 -15.42 19.75 -4.59
C GLY A 188 -15.31 19.68 -3.06
N VAL A 189 -16.40 19.31 -2.37
CA VAL A 189 -16.45 19.12 -0.91
C VAL A 189 -16.69 17.66 -0.57
N CYS A 190 -15.65 16.96 -0.10
CA CYS A 190 -15.72 15.53 0.23
C CYS A 190 -15.94 15.35 1.73
N PHE A 191 -16.99 14.62 2.11
CA PHE A 191 -17.26 14.32 3.51
C PHE A 191 -16.34 13.24 4.11
N ASN A 192 -15.84 12.34 3.26
CA ASN A 192 -14.82 11.33 3.60
C ASN A 192 -13.70 11.44 2.56
N PRO A 193 -12.73 12.37 2.73
CA PRO A 193 -11.63 12.51 1.79
C PRO A 193 -10.83 11.21 1.74
N ILE A 194 -10.58 10.71 0.54
CA ILE A 194 -9.70 9.57 0.34
C ILE A 194 -8.26 10.09 0.55
N PRO A 195 -7.33 9.32 1.14
CA PRO A 195 -5.93 9.72 1.17
C PRO A 195 -5.43 10.14 -0.21
N THR A 196 -4.36 10.93 -0.25
CA THR A 196 -3.68 11.22 -1.51
C THR A 196 -3.23 9.90 -2.12
N LEU A 197 -3.75 9.57 -3.30
CA LEU A 197 -3.47 8.32 -4.01
C LEU A 197 -2.76 8.62 -5.33
N GLU A 198 -1.83 7.73 -5.66
CA GLU A 198 -1.18 7.67 -6.97
C GLU A 198 -2.12 7.06 -8.01
N GLY A 199 -2.13 7.58 -9.24
CA GLY A 199 -2.89 6.98 -10.32
C GLY A 199 -3.01 7.83 -11.57
N CYS A 200 -3.92 7.41 -12.46
CA CYS A 200 -4.31 8.17 -13.64
C CYS A 200 -5.54 9.01 -13.33
N TYR A 201 -5.46 10.31 -13.57
CA TYR A 201 -6.54 11.25 -13.30
C TYR A 201 -6.81 12.12 -14.53
N PRO A 202 -8.08 12.42 -14.84
CA PRO A 202 -8.41 13.33 -15.92
C PRO A 202 -8.17 14.79 -15.49
N VAL A 203 -7.77 15.62 -16.44
CA VAL A 203 -7.78 17.08 -16.34
C VAL A 203 -8.93 17.56 -17.21
N CYS A 204 -10.04 17.89 -16.56
CA CYS A 204 -11.24 18.38 -17.22
C CYS A 204 -11.05 19.81 -17.76
N PRO A 205 -11.60 20.14 -18.94
CA PRO A 205 -11.56 21.48 -19.48
C PRO A 205 -12.46 22.44 -18.67
N GLU A 206 -12.19 23.74 -18.75
CA GLU A 206 -12.89 24.75 -17.93
C GLU A 206 -14.39 24.83 -18.19
N ASP A 207 -14.84 24.51 -19.42
CA ASP A 207 -16.25 24.49 -19.81
C ASP A 207 -17.01 23.27 -19.25
N LYS A 208 -16.29 22.21 -18.88
CA LYS A 208 -16.83 20.98 -18.29
C LYS A 208 -15.94 20.50 -17.13
N PRO A 209 -15.83 21.25 -16.03
CA PRO A 209 -14.84 21.03 -14.97
C PRO A 209 -15.23 19.91 -13.98
N ILE A 210 -16.09 18.99 -14.41
CA ILE A 210 -16.63 17.89 -13.61
C ILE A 210 -16.46 16.62 -14.45
N PHE A 211 -15.82 15.62 -13.86
CA PHE A 211 -15.76 14.27 -14.41
C PHE A 211 -17.02 13.45 -14.09
#